data_AF-A0A0F9ES86-F1
#
_entry.id   AF-A0A0F9ES86-F1
#
_cell.length_a   1.000
_cell.length_b   1.000
_cell.length_c   1.000
_cell.angle_alpha   90.00
_cell.angle_beta   90.00
_cell.angle_gamma   90.00
#
_symmetry.space_group_name_H-M   'P 1'
#
loop_
_entity.id
_entity.type
_entity.pdbx_description
1 polymer ?
#
loop_
_entity_poly.entity_id
_entity_poly.type
_entity_poly.pdbx_seq_one_letter_code
_entity_poly.pdbx_strand_id
1 'polypeptide(L)'
;MRILEIEQLFKSEETLPQVLDGLEDDIKRIDDYASMMKDNVTNNPEEAKKALNELTGCYSNLKTVLAIAETEKKNREVRKFNDLKINFATSDTEKKFTAASADKESGAFVGEYRRIRNIVEAYAQVCEKMISTLQSLLKWLATERNGEQG
;
A
#
# COMPACT_ATOMS: atom_id res chain seq x y z
N MET A 1 -9.66 -5.86 -8.25
CA MET A 1 -8.77 -6.93 -8.79
C MET A 1 -8.89 -8.16 -7.89
N ARG A 2 -8.82 -9.40 -8.40
CA ARG A 2 -8.89 -10.58 -7.54
C ARG A 2 -7.52 -10.85 -6.91
N ILE A 3 -7.51 -11.37 -5.67
CA ILE A 3 -6.26 -11.66 -4.91
C ILE A 3 -5.26 -12.46 -5.74
N LEU A 4 -5.72 -13.53 -6.39
CA LEU A 4 -4.86 -14.42 -7.18
C LEU A 4 -4.23 -13.72 -8.39
N GLU A 5 -4.92 -12.75 -8.99
CA GLU A 5 -4.41 -11.96 -10.12
C GLU A 5 -3.27 -11.04 -9.64
N ILE A 6 -3.46 -10.38 -8.49
CA ILE A 6 -2.44 -9.53 -7.87
C ILE A 6 -1.18 -10.36 -7.55
N GLU A 7 -1.34 -11.55 -6.96
CA GLU A 7 -0.21 -12.43 -6.67
C GLU A 7 0.59 -12.81 -7.93
N GLN A 8 -0.06 -12.98 -9.09
CA GLN A 8 0.65 -13.23 -10.34
C GLN A 8 1.56 -12.07 -10.73
N LEU A 9 1.13 -10.83 -10.49
CA LEU A 9 1.91 -9.64 -10.86
C LEU A 9 3.21 -9.50 -10.04
N PHE A 10 3.26 -10.09 -8.85
CA PHE A 10 4.48 -10.15 -8.03
C PHE A 10 5.45 -11.28 -8.42
N LYS A 11 5.13 -12.11 -9.43
CA LYS A 11 6.00 -13.20 -9.91
C LYS A 11 7.25 -12.75 -10.66
N SER A 12 7.31 -11.52 -11.15
CA SER A 12 8.50 -10.99 -11.82
C SER A 12 8.59 -9.48 -11.67
N GLU A 13 9.79 -8.92 -11.82
CA GLU A 13 9.96 -7.46 -11.85
C GLU A 13 9.31 -6.83 -13.08
N GLU A 14 9.21 -7.55 -14.19
CA GLU A 14 8.57 -7.09 -15.43
C GLU A 14 7.07 -6.83 -15.26
N THR A 15 6.41 -7.61 -14.41
CA THR A 15 4.98 -7.52 -14.15
C THR A 15 4.63 -6.62 -12.97
N LEU A 16 5.61 -6.20 -12.16
CA LEU A 16 5.37 -5.36 -10.99
C LEU A 16 4.71 -4.00 -11.29
N PRO A 17 5.07 -3.28 -12.37
CA PRO A 17 4.42 -2.01 -12.69
C PRO A 17 2.91 -2.15 -12.89
N GLN A 18 2.45 -3.29 -13.41
CA GLN A 18 1.03 -3.56 -13.67
C GLN A 18 0.19 -3.62 -12.39
N VAL A 19 0.82 -3.77 -11.22
CA VAL A 19 0.13 -3.65 -9.92
C VAL A 19 -0.45 -2.25 -9.76
N LEU A 20 0.29 -1.21 -10.18
CA LEU A 20 -0.18 0.17 -10.09
C LEU A 20 -1.25 0.46 -11.14
N ASP A 21 -1.09 -0.08 -12.35
CA ASP A 21 -2.10 0.04 -13.41
C ASP A 21 -3.45 -0.54 -12.94
N GLY A 22 -3.42 -1.70 -12.30
CA GLY A 22 -4.63 -2.31 -11.74
C GLY A 22 -5.20 -1.60 -10.50
N LEU A 23 -4.48 -0.64 -9.94
CA LEU A 23 -4.91 0.22 -8.83
C LEU A 23 -5.25 1.65 -9.29
N GLU A 24 -5.14 1.97 -10.58
CA GLU A 24 -5.30 3.32 -11.12
C GLU A 24 -6.62 3.96 -10.71
N ASP A 25 -7.73 3.23 -10.82
CA ASP A 25 -9.06 3.72 -10.45
C ASP A 25 -9.17 4.07 -8.96
N ASP A 26 -8.58 3.26 -8.09
CA ASP A 26 -8.63 3.51 -6.65
C ASP A 26 -7.71 4.68 -6.29
N ILE A 27 -6.51 4.74 -6.85
CA ILE A 27 -5.57 5.85 -6.70
C ILE A 27 -6.23 7.17 -7.12
N LYS A 28 -6.86 7.19 -8.29
CA LYS A 28 -7.54 8.36 -8.82
C LYS A 28 -8.70 8.81 -7.92
N ARG A 29 -9.53 7.88 -7.44
CA ARG A 29 -10.60 8.21 -6.48
C ARG A 29 -10.05 8.83 -5.20
N ILE A 30 -8.93 8.31 -4.70
CA ILE A 30 -8.28 8.85 -3.49
C ILE A 30 -7.80 10.27 -3.73
N ASP A 31 -7.14 10.53 -4.86
CA ASP A 31 -6.64 11.85 -5.24
C ASP A 31 -7.79 12.85 -5.44
N ASP A 32 -8.90 12.42 -6.05
CA ASP A 32 -10.10 13.23 -6.22
C ASP A 32 -10.68 13.63 -4.85
N TYR A 33 -10.86 12.67 -3.94
CA TYR A 33 -11.37 12.96 -2.60
C TYR A 33 -10.40 13.78 -1.76
N ALA A 34 -9.09 13.57 -1.88
CA ALA A 34 -8.09 14.36 -1.19
C ALA A 34 -8.15 15.83 -1.63
N SER A 35 -8.37 16.05 -2.93
CA SER A 35 -8.59 17.39 -3.49
C SER A 35 -9.88 18.02 -2.96
N MET A 36 -11.00 17.29 -2.95
CA MET A 36 -12.28 17.77 -2.42
C MET A 36 -12.20 18.16 -0.93
N MET A 37 -11.47 17.39 -0.12
CA MET A 37 -11.29 17.69 1.31
C MET A 37 -10.45 18.95 1.53
N LYS A 38 -9.49 19.24 0.65
CA LYS A 38 -8.69 20.48 0.71
C LYS A 38 -9.56 21.73 0.48
N ASP A 39 -10.59 21.60 -0.35
CA ASP A 39 -11.49 22.70 -0.71
C ASP A 39 -12.67 22.88 0.29
N ASN A 40 -12.65 22.20 1.45
CA ASN A 40 -13.66 22.28 2.52
C ASN A 40 -15.10 21.94 2.07
N VAL A 41 -15.26 21.13 1.01
CA VAL A 41 -16.58 20.82 0.44
C VAL A 41 -17.39 19.82 1.29
N THR A 42 -16.79 19.18 2.31
CA THR A 42 -17.43 18.08 3.04
C THR A 42 -18.38 18.49 4.18
N ASN A 43 -19.00 19.68 4.15
CA ASN A 43 -19.99 20.08 5.17
C ASN A 43 -21.36 19.40 5.01
N ASN A 44 -21.54 18.62 3.95
CA ASN A 44 -22.74 17.82 3.72
C ASN A 44 -22.58 16.39 4.30
N PRO A 45 -23.40 15.98 5.28
CA PRO A 45 -23.33 14.64 5.87
C PRO A 45 -23.48 13.50 4.85
N GLU A 46 -24.29 13.65 3.80
CA GLU A 46 -24.50 12.59 2.81
C GLU A 46 -23.29 12.42 1.89
N GLU A 47 -22.65 13.52 1.50
CA GLU A 47 -21.40 13.50 0.74
C GLU A 47 -20.26 12.92 1.57
N ALA A 48 -20.17 13.28 2.85
CA ALA A 48 -19.18 12.73 3.77
C ALA A 48 -19.36 11.20 3.98
N LYS A 49 -20.60 10.71 4.08
CA LYS A 49 -20.89 9.26 4.13
C LYS A 49 -20.51 8.55 2.83
N LYS A 50 -20.83 9.15 1.68
CA LYS A 50 -20.48 8.59 0.37
C LYS A 50 -18.96 8.46 0.24
N ALA A 51 -18.23 9.55 0.53
CA ALA A 51 -16.77 9.57 0.53
C ALA A 51 -16.19 8.51 1.48
N LEU A 52 -16.74 8.39 2.70
CA LEU A 52 -16.31 7.39 3.67
C LEU A 52 -16.45 5.96 3.13
N ASN A 53 -17.58 5.64 2.50
CA ASN A 53 -17.81 4.31 1.93
C ASN A 53 -16.85 4.00 0.78
N GLU A 54 -16.66 4.95 -0.15
CA GLU A 54 -15.77 4.77 -1.30
C GLU A 54 -14.31 4.63 -0.86
N LEU A 55 -13.84 5.49 0.05
CA LEU A 55 -12.49 5.42 0.61
C LEU A 55 -12.26 4.14 1.41
N THR A 56 -13.27 3.64 2.13
CA THR A 56 -13.17 2.35 2.85
C THR A 56 -13.00 1.17 1.88
N GLY A 57 -13.68 1.21 0.73
CA GLY A 57 -13.51 0.23 -0.34
C GLY A 57 -12.10 0.26 -0.92
N CYS A 58 -11.61 1.45 -1.28
CA CYS A 58 -10.26 1.65 -1.79
C CYS A 58 -9.21 1.20 -0.76
N TYR A 59 -9.36 1.59 0.50
CA TYR A 59 -8.47 1.21 1.60
C TYR A 59 -8.39 -0.31 1.74
N SER A 60 -9.53 -0.99 1.72
CA SER A 60 -9.60 -2.45 1.85
C SER A 60 -8.84 -3.14 0.72
N ASN A 61 -9.02 -2.70 -0.52
CA ASN A 61 -8.28 -3.23 -1.67
C ASN A 61 -6.77 -2.95 -1.55
N LEU A 62 -6.38 -1.72 -1.22
CA LEU A 62 -4.98 -1.33 -1.01
C LEU A 62 -4.31 -2.14 0.10
N LYS A 63 -5.00 -2.40 1.22
CA LYS A 63 -4.47 -3.24 2.30
C LYS A 63 -4.23 -4.68 1.87
N THR A 64 -5.11 -5.23 1.03
CA THR A 64 -4.90 -6.56 0.44
C THR A 64 -3.66 -6.56 -0.46
N VAL A 65 -3.52 -5.59 -1.37
CA VAL A 65 -2.33 -5.50 -2.24
C VAL A 65 -1.06 -5.29 -1.42
N LEU A 66 -1.11 -4.45 -0.39
CA LEU A 66 0.03 -4.18 0.49
C LEU A 66 0.52 -5.44 1.20
N ALA A 67 -0.40 -6.26 1.73
CA ALA A 67 -0.05 -7.50 2.41
C ALA A 67 0.66 -8.50 1.45
N ILE A 68 0.20 -8.57 0.20
CA ILE A 68 0.84 -9.38 -0.85
C ILE A 68 2.23 -8.82 -1.15
N ALA A 69 2.35 -7.50 -1.34
CA ALA A 69 3.62 -6.84 -1.63
C ALA A 69 4.66 -7.07 -0.52
N GLU A 70 4.26 -6.95 0.75
CA GLU A 70 5.12 -7.22 1.91
C GLU A 70 5.62 -8.67 1.95
N THR A 71 4.70 -9.61 1.72
CA THR A 71 4.98 -11.04 1.72
C THR A 71 5.96 -11.39 0.60
N GLU A 72 5.67 -10.97 -0.64
CA GLU A 72 6.50 -11.31 -1.80
C GLU A 72 7.87 -10.63 -1.76
N LYS A 73 7.93 -9.36 -1.30
CA LYS A 73 9.20 -8.67 -1.08
C LYS A 73 10.06 -9.45 -0.08
N LYS A 74 9.50 -9.85 1.07
CA LYS A 74 10.22 -10.61 2.09
C LYS A 74 10.66 -11.98 1.58
N ASN A 75 9.79 -12.70 0.88
CA ASN A 75 10.10 -14.01 0.30
C ASN A 75 11.28 -13.94 -0.67
N ARG A 76 11.31 -12.91 -1.54
CA ARG A 76 12.41 -12.73 -2.50
C ARG A 76 13.71 -12.33 -1.84
N GLU A 77 13.65 -11.44 -0.86
CA GLU A 77 14.83 -11.00 -0.09
C GLU A 77 15.47 -12.21 0.61
N VAL A 78 14.66 -13.07 1.23
CA VAL A 78 15.12 -14.32 1.88
C VAL A 78 15.70 -15.31 0.87
N ARG A 79 15.03 -15.54 -0.28
CA ARG A 79 15.55 -16.42 -1.34
C ARG A 79 16.91 -15.93 -1.83
N LYS A 80 17.03 -14.66 -2.18
CA LYS A 80 18.28 -14.08 -2.67
C LYS A 80 19.39 -14.14 -1.62
N PHE A 81 19.09 -13.88 -0.36
CA PHE A 81 20.04 -14.02 0.73
C PHE A 81 20.57 -15.46 0.85
N ASN A 82 19.66 -16.45 0.78
CA ASN A 82 20.03 -17.86 0.83
C ASN A 82 20.85 -18.29 -0.39
N ASP A 83 20.49 -17.82 -1.58
CA ASP A 83 21.24 -18.09 -2.82
C ASP A 83 22.66 -17.55 -2.72
N LEU A 84 22.83 -16.32 -2.20
CA LEU A 84 24.15 -15.75 -1.93
C LEU A 84 24.93 -16.62 -0.95
N LYS A 85 24.32 -16.99 0.18
CA LYS A 85 24.96 -17.85 1.20
C LYS A 85 25.43 -19.18 0.63
N ILE A 86 24.61 -19.84 -0.20
CA ILE A 86 24.97 -21.10 -0.87
C ILE A 86 26.09 -20.88 -1.86
N ASN A 87 25.99 -19.87 -2.73
CA ASN A 87 27.01 -19.57 -3.73
C ASN A 87 28.38 -19.30 -3.08
N PHE A 88 28.42 -18.55 -1.98
CA PHE A 88 29.67 -18.32 -1.24
C PHE A 88 30.22 -19.58 -0.57
N ALA A 89 29.37 -20.55 -0.21
CA ALA A 89 29.80 -21.81 0.39
C ALA A 89 30.34 -22.82 -0.65
N THR A 90 29.90 -22.70 -1.91
CA THR A 90 30.27 -23.62 -3.00
C THR A 90 31.33 -23.05 -3.94
N SER A 91 31.56 -21.74 -3.93
CA SER A 91 32.60 -21.09 -4.72
C SER A 91 33.97 -21.16 -4.04
N ASP A 92 35.03 -21.52 -4.78
CA ASP A 92 36.45 -21.38 -4.38
C ASP A 92 36.91 -19.90 -4.26
N THR A 93 35.98 -18.94 -4.16
CA THR A 93 36.35 -17.54 -4.00
C THR A 93 36.82 -17.27 -2.58
N GLU A 94 38.01 -16.67 -2.44
CA GLU A 94 38.58 -16.20 -1.17
C GLU A 94 37.73 -15.14 -0.43
N LYS A 95 36.62 -14.69 -1.03
CA LYS A 95 35.70 -13.73 -0.41
C LYS A 95 34.93 -14.41 0.72
N LYS A 96 35.31 -14.09 1.96
CA LYS A 96 34.55 -14.48 3.16
C LYS A 96 33.12 -13.95 3.07
N PHE A 97 32.15 -14.85 3.19
CA PHE A 97 30.76 -14.49 3.39
C PHE A 97 30.62 -13.60 4.64
N THR A 98 29.90 -12.49 4.51
CA THR A 98 29.46 -11.69 5.65
C THR A 98 27.95 -11.44 5.51
N ALA A 99 27.21 -11.64 6.61
CA ALA A 99 25.77 -11.43 6.61
C ALA A 99 25.40 -10.01 6.15
N ALA A 100 26.15 -9.00 6.60
CA ALA A 100 25.93 -7.61 6.22
C ALA A 100 26.06 -7.35 4.71
N SER A 101 27.00 -8.00 4.02
CA SER A 101 27.12 -7.88 2.55
C SER A 101 25.95 -8.55 1.84
N ALA A 102 25.53 -9.72 2.31
CA ALA A 102 24.41 -10.46 1.74
C ALA A 102 23.07 -9.73 1.94
N ASP A 103 22.86 -9.14 3.12
CA ASP A 103 21.68 -8.31 3.42
C ASP A 103 21.62 -7.06 2.55
N LYS A 104 22.78 -6.42 2.31
CA LYS A 104 22.85 -5.24 1.43
C LYS A 104 22.49 -5.62 -0.02
N GLU A 105 23.02 -6.73 -0.51
CA GLU A 105 22.80 -7.18 -1.89
C GLU A 105 21.38 -7.73 -2.11
N SER A 106 20.85 -8.54 -1.18
CA SER A 106 19.47 -9.01 -1.22
C SER A 106 18.47 -7.86 -1.09
N GLY A 107 18.77 -6.87 -0.25
CA GLY A 107 17.97 -5.67 -0.11
C GLY A 107 17.94 -4.80 -1.37
N ALA A 108 19.05 -4.72 -2.11
CA ALA A 108 19.13 -4.02 -3.39
C ALA A 108 18.36 -4.78 -4.49
N PHE A 109 18.42 -6.12 -4.47
CA PHE A 109 17.71 -6.99 -5.41
C PHE A 109 16.19 -6.82 -5.34
N VAL A 110 15.63 -6.51 -4.17
CA VAL A 110 14.17 -6.27 -4.02
C VAL A 110 13.78 -4.79 -4.14
N GLY A 111 14.58 -3.99 -4.87
CA GLY A 111 14.37 -2.56 -5.03
C GLY A 111 13.00 -2.20 -5.61
N GLU A 112 12.59 -2.86 -6.70
CA GLU A 112 11.32 -2.57 -7.36
C GLU A 112 10.12 -3.03 -6.53
N TYR A 113 10.21 -4.21 -5.89
CA TYR A 113 9.22 -4.69 -4.92
C TYR A 113 9.01 -3.69 -3.78
N ARG A 114 10.09 -3.08 -3.28
CA ARG A 114 10.05 -2.04 -2.25
C ARG A 114 9.38 -0.77 -2.78
N ARG A 115 9.68 -0.34 -4.01
CA ARG A 115 9.05 0.82 -4.64
C ARG A 115 7.53 0.65 -4.70
N ILE A 116 7.05 -0.47 -5.25
CA ILE A 116 5.61 -0.75 -5.34
C ILE A 116 4.95 -0.78 -3.96
N ARG A 117 5.55 -1.50 -2.99
CA ARG A 117 5.06 -1.53 -1.60
C ARG A 117 4.90 -0.12 -1.03
N ASN A 118 5.93 0.71 -1.16
CA ASN A 118 5.94 2.06 -0.59
C ASN A 118 4.83 2.94 -1.20
N ILE A 119 4.57 2.82 -2.50
CA ILE A 119 3.50 3.57 -3.17
C ILE A 119 2.13 3.13 -2.64
N VAL A 120 1.87 1.82 -2.62
CA VAL A 120 0.60 1.27 -2.12
C VAL A 120 0.38 1.63 -0.65
N GLU A 121 1.43 1.57 0.17
CA GLU A 121 1.37 1.96 1.58
C GLU A 121 1.06 3.44 1.76
N ALA A 122 1.67 4.32 0.97
CA ALA A 122 1.41 5.76 1.04
C ALA A 122 -0.06 6.06 0.77
N TYR A 123 -0.65 5.46 -0.28
CA TYR A 123 -2.07 5.62 -0.58
C TYR A 123 -2.97 5.01 0.50
N ALA A 124 -2.61 3.84 1.06
CA ALA A 124 -3.36 3.24 2.16
C ALA A 124 -3.37 4.14 3.41
N GLN A 125 -2.25 4.78 3.73
CA GLN A 125 -2.15 5.74 4.85
C GLN A 125 -2.96 7.03 4.59
N VAL A 126 -3.01 7.49 3.33
CA VAL A 126 -3.85 8.63 2.95
C VAL A 126 -5.33 8.28 3.17
N CYS A 127 -5.78 7.12 2.68
CA CYS A 127 -7.15 6.65 2.92
C CYS A 127 -7.47 6.57 4.41
N GLU A 128 -6.60 5.94 5.21
CA GLU A 128 -6.81 5.77 6.65
C GLU A 128 -7.02 7.11 7.35
N LYS A 129 -6.20 8.12 7.02
CA LYS A 129 -6.33 9.47 7.57
C LYS A 129 -7.65 10.12 7.14
N MET A 130 -7.99 10.07 5.85
CA MET A 130 -9.22 10.66 5.34
C MET A 130 -10.47 10.02 5.94
N ILE A 131 -10.48 8.69 6.07
CA ILE A 131 -11.54 7.91 6.74
C ILE A 131 -11.70 8.40 8.19
N SER A 132 -10.60 8.52 8.93
CA SER A 132 -10.63 9.00 10.32
C SER A 132 -11.17 10.42 10.43
N THR A 133 -10.78 11.32 9.53
CA THR A 133 -11.29 12.69 9.46
C THR A 133 -12.79 12.72 9.16
N LEU A 134 -13.26 11.97 8.17
CA LEU A 134 -14.68 11.91 7.79
C LEU A 134 -15.55 11.31 8.90
N GLN A 135 -15.07 10.28 9.58
CA GLN A 135 -15.76 9.72 10.76
C GLN A 135 -15.92 10.75 11.87
N SER A 136 -14.87 11.53 12.13
CA SER A 136 -14.89 12.60 13.14
C SER A 136 -15.86 13.71 12.75
N LEU A 137 -15.85 14.12 11.48
CA LEU A 137 -16.76 15.13 10.94
C LEU A 137 -18.22 14.71 11.03
N LEU A 138 -18.55 13.47 10.63
CA LEU A 138 -19.91 12.95 10.72
C LEU A 138 -20.42 12.89 12.17
N LYS A 139 -19.54 12.53 13.12
CA LYS A 139 -19.88 12.53 14.55
C LYS A 139 -20.18 13.94 15.05
N TRP A 140 -19.40 14.93 14.61
CA TRP A 140 -19.61 16.33 14.96
C TRP A 140 -20.93 16.86 14.38
N LEU A 141 -21.19 16.66 13.09
CA LEU A 141 -22.44 17.06 12.41
C LEU A 141 -23.68 16.43 13.06
N ALA A 142 -23.59 15.17 13.51
CA ALA A 142 -24.68 14.52 14.23
C ALA A 142 -24.96 15.15 15.61
N THR A 143 -23.92 15.69 16.26
CA THR A 143 -24.05 16.32 17.59
C THR A 143 -24.69 17.71 17.47
N GLU A 144 -24.27 18.53 16.51
CA GLU A 144 -24.86 19.86 16.28
C GLU A 144 -26.36 19.75 15.97
N ARG A 145 -26.74 18.83 15.08
CA ARG A 145 -28.14 18.63 14.67
C ARG A 145 -29.07 18.20 15.82
N ASN A 146 -28.53 17.52 16.82
CA ASN A 146 -29.28 17.14 18.03
C ASN A 146 -29.33 18.28 19.06
N GLY A 147 -28.36 19.19 19.07
CA GLY A 147 -28.32 20.37 19.92
C GLY A 147 -29.27 21.49 19.47
N GLU A 148 -29.55 21.59 18.17
CA GLU A 148 -30.52 22.57 17.62
C GLU A 148 -32.00 22.19 17.84
N GLN A 149 -32.29 20.97 18.30
CA GLN A 149 -33.64 20.48 18.56
C GLN A 149 -34.07 20.54 20.03
N GLY A 150 -33.22 21.06 20.93
CA GLY A 150 -33.50 21.22 22.37
C GLY A 150 -33.64 22.68 22.76
#